data_AF-A0A850I6J6-F1
#
_entry.id   AF-A0A850I6J6-F1
#
_cell.length_a   1.000
_cell.length_b   1.000
_cell.length_c   1.000
_cell.angle_alpha   90.00
_cell.angle_beta   90.00
_cell.angle_gamma   90.00
#
_symmetry.space_group_name_H-M   'P 1'
#
loop_
_entity.id
_entity.type
_entity.pdbx_description
1 polymer ?
#
loop_
_entity_poly.entity_id
_entity_poly.type
_entity_poly.pdbx_seq_one_letter_code
_entity_poly.pdbx_strand_id
1 'polypeptide(L)'
;MTPFAEAGEATTIQQLDGALRDGISPGAGVLERLALTLERDIADLRPHIEARAEASEQGATADLMENGRREAEAMAALLQRQIDKVRDAMRSKQPPEASEQLDFFGPTEDEIRQQNEREMRQFEADRRSWDGKLLRLQQELDSEPEKVRRGYEVQARRLEPIGLVYLWPATN
;
A
#
# COMPACT_ATOMS: atom_id res chain seq x y z
N MET A 1 -30.69 -2.29 24.66
CA MET A 1 -29.62 -2.12 25.69
C MET A 1 -28.84 -0.84 25.41
N THR A 2 -28.25 -0.17 26.41
CA THR A 2 -27.36 0.98 26.18
C THR A 2 -25.90 0.51 26.20
N PRO A 3 -25.10 0.73 25.14
CA PRO A 3 -23.69 0.32 25.13
C PRO A 3 -22.86 1.16 26.10
N PHE A 4 -21.81 0.55 26.66
CA PHE A 4 -20.80 1.27 27.43
C PHE A 4 -19.96 2.17 26.51
N ALA A 5 -19.58 3.37 27.00
CA ALA A 5 -18.60 4.24 26.34
C ALA A 5 -17.17 3.65 26.41
N GLU A 6 -16.19 4.22 25.69
CA GLU A 6 -14.81 3.71 25.60
C GLU A 6 -14.17 3.33 26.96
N ALA A 7 -14.36 4.14 28.00
CA ALA A 7 -13.84 3.85 29.34
C ALA A 7 -14.46 2.57 29.95
N GLY A 8 -15.73 2.31 29.69
CA GLY A 8 -16.42 1.10 30.13
C GLY A 8 -15.99 -0.14 29.34
N GLU A 9 -15.54 0.02 28.10
CA GLU A 9 -15.06 -1.09 27.27
C GLU A 9 -13.76 -1.71 27.81
N ALA A 10 -12.76 -0.89 28.14
CA ALA A 10 -11.50 -1.39 28.70
C ALA A 10 -11.73 -2.16 30.02
N THR A 11 -12.60 -1.63 30.88
CA THR A 11 -13.01 -2.32 32.12
C THR A 11 -13.77 -3.61 31.82
N THR A 12 -14.66 -3.62 30.82
CA THR A 12 -15.43 -4.82 30.43
C THR A 12 -14.51 -5.91 29.87
N ILE A 13 -13.51 -5.55 29.05
CA ILE A 13 -12.51 -6.50 28.55
C ILE A 13 -11.68 -7.08 29.70
N GLN A 14 -11.28 -6.26 30.67
CA GLN A 14 -10.54 -6.73 31.84
C GLN A 14 -11.38 -7.68 32.69
N GLN A 15 -12.67 -7.37 32.88
CA GLN A 15 -13.62 -8.26 33.57
C GLN A 15 -13.83 -9.57 32.80
N LEU A 16 -13.89 -9.50 31.46
CA LEU A 16 -13.99 -10.68 30.60
C LEU A 16 -12.75 -11.56 30.72
N ASP A 17 -11.54 -11.01 30.67
CA ASP A 17 -10.31 -11.78 30.83
C ASP A 17 -10.26 -12.46 32.21
N GLY A 18 -10.67 -11.75 33.27
CA GLY A 18 -10.81 -12.33 34.61
C GLY A 18 -11.84 -13.47 34.66
N ALA A 19 -13.00 -13.29 34.04
CA ALA A 19 -14.05 -14.31 33.99
C ALA A 19 -13.65 -15.52 33.13
N LEU A 20 -12.85 -15.36 32.09
CA LEU A 20 -12.36 -16.47 31.27
C LEU A 20 -11.31 -17.32 32.01
N ARG A 21 -10.56 -16.73 32.95
CA ARG A 21 -9.53 -17.43 33.74
C ARG A 21 -10.13 -18.21 34.91
N ASP A 22 -10.96 -17.54 35.71
CA ASP A 22 -11.40 -18.04 37.02
C ASP A 22 -12.93 -18.06 37.16
N GLY A 23 -13.68 -17.78 36.09
CA GLY A 23 -15.12 -17.70 36.12
C GLY A 23 -15.81 -19.05 36.31
N ILE A 24 -17.00 -18.99 36.92
CA ILE A 24 -17.86 -20.15 37.12
C ILE A 24 -19.00 -20.07 36.10
N SER A 25 -19.37 -21.22 35.53
CA SER A 25 -20.53 -21.28 34.64
C SER A 25 -21.82 -20.96 35.42
N PRO A 26 -22.67 -20.05 34.90
CA PRO A 26 -23.93 -19.74 35.54
C PRO A 26 -24.86 -20.96 35.53
N GLY A 27 -25.78 -21.02 36.50
CA GLY A 27 -26.74 -22.13 36.62
C GLY A 27 -27.70 -22.22 35.42
N ALA A 28 -28.25 -23.41 35.17
CA ALA A 28 -29.09 -23.71 34.01
C ALA A 28 -30.26 -22.72 33.80
N GLY A 29 -30.94 -22.31 34.88
CA GLY A 29 -32.04 -21.35 34.79
C GLY A 29 -31.63 -19.92 34.37
N VAL A 30 -30.35 -19.54 34.54
CA VAL A 30 -29.82 -18.27 33.98
C VAL A 30 -29.59 -18.43 32.48
N LEU A 31 -28.99 -19.55 32.07
CA LEU A 31 -28.72 -19.86 30.67
C LEU A 31 -30.00 -19.90 29.84
N GLU A 32 -31.06 -20.55 30.33
CA GLU A 32 -32.36 -20.59 29.66
C GLU A 32 -32.96 -19.18 29.48
N ARG A 33 -32.87 -18.32 30.49
CA ARG A 33 -33.36 -16.94 30.37
C ARG A 33 -32.59 -16.12 29.35
N LEU A 34 -31.26 -16.24 29.33
CA LEU A 34 -30.41 -15.54 28.35
C LEU A 34 -30.64 -16.05 26.93
N ALA A 35 -30.85 -17.36 26.77
CA ALA A 35 -31.16 -17.96 25.47
C ALA A 35 -32.47 -17.39 24.87
N LEU A 36 -33.46 -17.07 25.72
CA LEU A 36 -34.71 -16.46 25.28
C LEU A 36 -34.57 -15.00 24.83
N THR A 37 -33.54 -14.28 25.30
CA THR A 37 -33.31 -12.86 24.93
C THR A 37 -32.26 -12.68 23.85
N LEU A 38 -31.47 -13.71 23.52
CA LEU A 38 -30.32 -13.65 22.62
C LEU A 38 -30.58 -12.91 21.31
N GLU A 39 -31.62 -13.30 20.56
CA GLU A 39 -31.95 -12.68 19.26
C GLU A 39 -32.29 -11.19 19.41
N ARG A 40 -32.99 -10.84 20.49
CA ARG A 40 -33.33 -9.44 20.79
C ARG A 40 -32.09 -8.65 21.19
N ASP A 41 -31.22 -9.23 22.00
CA ASP A 41 -29.98 -8.58 22.45
C ASP A 41 -29.06 -8.31 21.24
N ILE A 42 -28.95 -9.25 20.29
CA ILE A 42 -28.22 -9.05 19.04
C ILE A 42 -28.85 -7.92 18.20
N ALA A 43 -30.18 -7.93 18.06
CA ALA A 43 -30.90 -6.90 17.31
C ALA A 43 -30.73 -5.50 17.95
N ASP A 44 -30.73 -5.41 19.28
CA ASP A 44 -30.52 -4.18 20.04
C ASP A 44 -29.07 -3.66 19.90
N LEU A 45 -28.07 -4.55 19.87
CA LEU A 45 -26.65 -4.18 19.82
C LEU A 45 -26.18 -3.83 18.41
N ARG A 46 -26.78 -4.42 17.37
CA ARG A 46 -26.36 -4.27 15.97
C ARG A 46 -26.20 -2.80 15.53
N PRO A 47 -27.17 -1.88 15.76
CA PRO A 47 -27.04 -0.49 15.33
C PRO A 47 -25.84 0.23 15.95
N HIS A 48 -25.49 -0.12 17.19
CA HIS A 48 -24.35 0.48 17.89
C HIS A 48 -23.01 0.00 17.33
N ILE A 49 -22.92 -1.29 16.98
CA ILE A 49 -21.73 -1.86 16.35
C ILE A 49 -21.58 -1.30 14.94
N GLU A 50 -22.66 -1.19 14.18
CA GLU A 50 -22.66 -0.58 12.84
C GLU A 50 -22.19 0.87 12.87
N ALA A 51 -22.68 1.68 13.81
CA ALA A 51 -22.23 3.07 13.98
C ALA A 51 -20.74 3.17 14.35
N ARG A 52 -20.24 2.30 15.24
CA ARG A 52 -18.82 2.23 15.59
C ARG A 52 -17.96 1.79 14.40
N ALA A 53 -18.43 0.79 13.66
CA ALA A 53 -17.75 0.29 12.47
C ALA A 53 -17.65 1.38 11.41
N GLU A 54 -18.71 2.16 11.19
CA GLU A 54 -18.70 3.28 10.26
C GLU A 54 -17.67 4.35 10.65
N ALA A 55 -17.60 4.72 11.94
CA ALA A 55 -16.59 5.68 12.41
C ALA A 55 -15.15 5.15 12.21
N SER A 56 -14.92 3.87 12.52
CA SER A 56 -13.62 3.22 12.29
C SER A 56 -13.29 3.13 10.80
N GLU A 57 -14.28 2.86 9.96
CA GLU A 57 -14.14 2.76 8.50
C GLU A 57 -13.77 4.12 7.90
N GLN A 58 -14.43 5.20 8.34
CA GLN A 58 -14.10 6.55 7.91
C GLN A 58 -12.64 6.91 8.23
N GLY A 59 -12.18 6.59 9.45
CA GLY A 59 -10.78 6.78 9.86
C GLY A 59 -9.81 5.97 9.00
N ALA A 60 -10.04 4.67 8.86
CA ALA A 60 -9.20 3.80 8.04
C ALA A 60 -9.17 4.22 6.56
N THR A 61 -10.30 4.66 6.02
CA THR A 61 -10.40 5.15 4.64
C THR A 61 -9.59 6.42 4.46
N ALA A 62 -9.67 7.37 5.40
CA ALA A 62 -8.88 8.60 5.37
C ALA A 62 -7.38 8.30 5.42
N ASP A 63 -6.96 7.38 6.29
CA ASP A 63 -5.56 6.96 6.41
C ASP A 63 -5.04 6.28 5.13
N LEU A 64 -5.85 5.40 4.53
CA LEU A 64 -5.52 4.75 3.26
C LEU A 64 -5.39 5.79 2.13
N MET A 65 -6.32 6.73 2.03
CA MET A 65 -6.26 7.80 1.03
C MET A 65 -5.01 8.66 1.17
N GLU A 66 -4.66 9.06 2.40
CA GLU A 66 -3.46 9.85 2.67
C GLU A 66 -2.18 9.07 2.35
N ASN A 67 -2.12 7.79 2.70
CA ASN A 67 -1.01 6.91 2.33
C ASN A 67 -0.89 6.78 0.80
N GLY A 68 -2.00 6.54 0.10
CA GLY A 68 -2.03 6.45 -1.36
C GLY A 68 -1.59 7.73 -2.04
N ARG A 69 -1.98 8.90 -1.52
CA ARG A 69 -1.51 10.22 -1.99
C ARG A 69 0.00 10.34 -1.83
N ARG A 70 0.51 10.09 -0.63
CA ARG A 70 1.95 10.21 -0.30
C ARG A 70 2.81 9.28 -1.16
N GLU A 71 2.39 8.04 -1.34
CA GLU A 71 3.13 7.07 -2.15
C GLU A 71 3.08 7.36 -3.63
N ALA A 72 1.93 7.83 -4.16
CA ALA A 72 1.83 8.26 -5.55
C ALA A 72 2.72 9.47 -5.84
N GLU A 73 2.77 10.46 -4.95
CA GLU A 73 3.68 11.60 -5.05
C GLU A 73 5.15 11.16 -5.02
N ALA A 74 5.51 10.25 -4.11
CA ALA A 74 6.85 9.70 -4.04
C ALA A 74 7.23 8.93 -5.33
N MET A 75 6.28 8.19 -5.90
CA MET A 75 6.45 7.47 -7.16
C MET A 75 6.65 8.43 -8.34
N ALA A 76 5.82 9.46 -8.46
CA ALA A 76 5.97 10.49 -9.48
C ALA A 76 7.32 11.19 -9.38
N ALA A 77 7.74 11.57 -8.17
CA ALA A 77 9.05 12.18 -7.93
C ALA A 77 10.21 11.23 -8.29
N LEU A 78 10.08 9.92 -8.02
CA LEU A 78 11.08 8.93 -8.41
C LEU A 78 11.19 8.81 -9.94
N LEU A 79 10.06 8.69 -10.63
CA LEU A 79 10.01 8.58 -12.10
C LEU A 79 10.58 9.85 -12.75
N GLN A 80 10.22 11.04 -12.26
CA GLN A 80 10.76 12.31 -12.74
C GLN A 80 12.29 12.36 -12.59
N ARG A 81 12.83 11.98 -11.42
CA ARG A 81 14.29 11.89 -11.23
C ARG A 81 14.96 10.91 -12.19
N GLN A 82 14.30 9.81 -12.53
CA GLN A 82 14.84 8.85 -13.51
C GLN A 82 14.83 9.41 -14.93
N ILE A 83 13.76 10.12 -15.31
CA ILE A 83 13.66 10.82 -16.60
C ILE A 83 14.80 11.83 -16.74
N ASP A 84 15.03 12.65 -15.72
CA ASP A 84 16.07 13.68 -15.76
C ASP A 84 17.46 13.06 -15.85
N LYS A 85 17.74 11.98 -15.11
CA LYS A 85 19.00 11.22 -15.25
C LYS A 85 19.22 10.67 -16.65
N VAL A 86 18.17 10.16 -17.30
CA VAL A 86 18.27 9.66 -18.68
C VAL A 86 18.56 10.80 -19.64
N ARG A 87 17.86 11.94 -19.50
CA ARG A 87 18.11 13.14 -20.31
C ARG A 87 19.53 13.66 -20.14
N ASP A 88 20.06 13.65 -18.92
CA ASP A 88 21.43 14.10 -18.65
C ASP A 88 22.48 13.14 -19.22
N ALA A 89 22.24 11.83 -19.15
CA ALA A 89 23.10 10.83 -19.80
C ALA A 89 23.11 10.99 -21.34
N MET A 90 21.95 11.28 -21.94
CA MET A 90 21.86 11.57 -23.38
C MET A 90 22.60 12.85 -23.77
N ARG A 91 22.55 13.89 -22.92
CA ARG A 91 23.24 15.17 -23.16
C ARG A 91 24.76 15.06 -23.02
N SER A 92 25.23 14.23 -22.09
CA SER A 92 26.67 14.06 -21.84
C SER A 92 27.35 13.09 -22.82
N LYS A 93 26.59 12.18 -23.45
CA LYS A 93 27.14 11.28 -24.47
C LYS A 93 27.34 12.03 -25.79
N GLN A 94 28.60 12.24 -26.17
CA GLN A 94 28.98 12.79 -27.47
C GLN A 94 29.18 11.66 -28.50
N PRO A 95 29.03 11.96 -29.81
CA PRO A 95 29.46 11.04 -30.87
C PRO A 95 30.95 10.72 -30.72
N PRO A 96 31.40 9.51 -31.11
CA PRO A 96 32.83 9.22 -31.13
C PRO A 96 33.54 10.22 -32.06
N GLU A 97 34.53 10.93 -31.52
CA GLU A 97 35.39 11.81 -32.30
C GLU A 97 36.29 10.96 -33.21
N ALA A 98 36.55 11.44 -34.44
CA ALA A 98 37.52 10.78 -35.31
C ALA A 98 38.89 10.86 -34.63
N SER A 99 39.36 9.72 -34.13
CA SER A 99 40.64 9.61 -33.44
C SER A 99 41.79 9.87 -34.42
N GLU A 100 42.35 11.08 -34.40
CA GLU A 100 43.62 11.39 -35.06
C GLU A 100 44.79 10.86 -34.20
N GLN A 101 44.92 9.54 -34.08
CA GLN A 101 46.13 8.93 -33.51
C GLN A 101 47.19 8.73 -34.60
N LEU A 102 48.08 9.72 -34.73
CA LEU A 102 49.35 9.60 -35.43
C LEU A 102 50.35 8.83 -34.56
N ASP A 103 50.28 7.50 -34.57
CA ASP A 103 51.30 6.66 -33.95
C ASP A 103 52.09 5.86 -35.00
N PHE A 104 53.41 5.81 -34.85
CA PHE A 104 54.35 5.25 -35.84
C PHE A 104 54.27 3.71 -35.94
N PHE A 105 53.61 3.07 -34.96
CA PHE A 105 53.19 1.66 -34.95
C PHE A 105 51.68 1.50 -34.74
N GLY A 106 50.91 2.55 -35.07
CA GLY A 106 49.46 2.61 -34.84
C GLY A 106 48.66 1.67 -35.74
N PRO A 107 47.38 1.43 -35.39
CA PRO A 107 46.46 0.65 -36.20
C PRO A 107 46.38 1.19 -37.64
N THR A 108 46.20 0.28 -38.60
CA THR A 108 46.05 0.64 -40.02
C THR A 108 44.79 1.50 -40.25
N GLU A 109 44.77 2.29 -41.31
CA GLU A 109 43.61 3.14 -41.66
C GLU A 109 42.29 2.34 -41.73
N ASP A 110 42.35 1.09 -42.20
CA ASP A 110 41.18 0.20 -42.26
C ASP A 110 40.73 -0.28 -40.87
N GLU A 111 41.66 -0.50 -39.93
CA GLU A 111 41.35 -0.86 -38.55
C GLU A 111 40.74 0.33 -37.79
N ILE A 112 41.26 1.55 -38.00
CA ILE A 112 40.70 2.79 -37.44
C ILE A 112 39.27 3.01 -37.97
N ARG A 113 39.05 2.83 -39.28
CA ARG A 113 37.71 2.94 -39.88
C ARG A 113 36.74 1.92 -39.28
N GLN A 114 37.14 0.65 -39.17
CA GLN A 114 36.30 -0.39 -38.58
C GLN A 114 36.00 -0.14 -37.10
N GLN A 115 36.95 0.41 -36.34
CA GLN A 115 36.74 0.79 -34.95
C GLN A 115 35.72 1.92 -34.84
N ASN A 116 35.89 3.00 -35.61
CA ASN A 116 34.95 4.13 -35.65
C ASN A 116 33.54 3.67 -36.05
N GLU A 117 33.39 2.76 -37.01
CA GLU A 117 32.09 2.19 -37.38
C GLU A 117 31.46 1.34 -36.27
N ARG A 118 32.26 0.64 -35.47
CA ARG A 118 31.76 -0.12 -34.31
C ARG A 118 31.32 0.82 -33.19
N GLU A 119 32.11 1.84 -32.89
CA GLU A 119 31.80 2.85 -31.88
C GLU A 119 30.57 3.67 -32.26
N MET A 120 30.42 4.06 -33.53
CA MET A 120 29.24 4.75 -34.03
C MET A 120 27.98 3.88 -33.90
N ARG A 121 28.07 2.59 -34.29
CA ARG A 121 26.94 1.64 -34.12
C ARG A 121 26.56 1.45 -32.65
N GLN A 122 27.54 1.39 -31.74
CA GLN A 122 27.27 1.31 -30.30
C GLN A 122 26.60 2.59 -29.80
N PHE A 123 27.09 3.77 -30.20
CA PHE A 123 26.49 5.05 -29.86
C PHE A 123 25.04 5.16 -30.33
N GLU A 124 24.73 4.75 -31.56
CA GLU A 124 23.37 4.72 -32.09
C GLU A 124 22.46 3.72 -31.36
N ALA A 125 23.01 2.58 -30.93
CA ALA A 125 22.28 1.59 -30.15
C ALA A 125 21.95 2.12 -28.74
N ASP A 126 22.92 2.75 -28.08
CA ASP A 126 22.75 3.41 -26.78
C ASP A 126 21.67 4.51 -26.88
N ARG A 127 21.73 5.34 -27.93
CA ARG A 127 20.75 6.41 -28.17
C ARG A 127 19.33 5.86 -28.32
N ARG A 128 19.16 4.82 -29.15
CA ARG A 128 17.85 4.15 -29.32
C ARG A 128 17.33 3.53 -28.02
N SER A 129 18.22 2.94 -27.23
CA SER A 129 17.88 2.38 -25.92
C SER A 129 17.38 3.46 -24.95
N TRP A 130 18.04 4.63 -24.91
CA TRP A 130 17.61 5.76 -24.09
C TRP A 130 16.29 6.36 -24.57
N ASP A 131 16.08 6.53 -25.88
CA ASP A 131 14.82 7.01 -26.45
C ASP A 131 13.65 6.10 -26.02
N GLY A 132 13.82 4.78 -26.12
CA GLY A 132 12.83 3.80 -25.69
C GLY A 132 12.58 3.83 -24.17
N LYS A 133 13.64 3.95 -23.37
CA LYS A 133 13.54 4.06 -21.91
C LYS A 133 12.80 5.34 -21.49
N LEU A 134 13.09 6.47 -22.15
CA LEU A 134 12.47 7.76 -21.86
C LEU A 134 10.97 7.72 -22.16
N LEU A 135 10.58 7.15 -23.30
CA LEU A 135 9.17 6.97 -23.66
C LEU A 135 8.43 6.13 -22.62
N ARG A 136 9.03 5.01 -22.19
CA ARG A 136 8.44 4.15 -21.15
C ARG A 136 8.27 4.89 -19.82
N LEU A 137 9.31 5.60 -19.36
CA LEU A 137 9.25 6.36 -18.11
C LEU A 137 8.20 7.48 -18.15
N GLN A 138 7.98 8.10 -19.31
CA GLN A 138 6.92 9.10 -19.48
C GLN A 138 5.53 8.46 -19.37
N GLN A 139 5.31 7.32 -20.00
CA GLN A 139 4.05 6.57 -19.88
C GLN A 139 3.80 6.08 -18.44
N GLU A 140 4.86 5.64 -17.76
CA GLU A 140 4.79 5.24 -16.36
C GLU A 140 4.47 6.44 -15.45
N LEU A 141 5.03 7.62 -15.73
CA LEU A 141 4.76 8.84 -14.94
C LEU A 141 3.27 9.22 -14.96
N ASP A 142 2.59 9.00 -16.09
CA ASP A 142 1.16 9.30 -16.23
C ASP A 142 0.26 8.25 -15.57
N SER A 143 0.70 6.99 -15.52
CA SER A 143 -0.19 5.85 -15.17
C SER A 143 0.11 5.20 -13.82
N GLU A 144 1.38 5.08 -13.42
CA GLU A 144 1.78 4.35 -12.21
C GLU A 144 1.35 5.08 -10.93
N PRO A 145 1.52 6.41 -10.78
CA PRO A 145 1.03 7.12 -9.59
C PRO A 145 -0.49 7.00 -9.39
N GLU A 146 -1.26 6.94 -10.48
CA GLU A 146 -2.72 6.72 -10.41
C GLU A 146 -3.05 5.29 -9.99
N LYS A 147 -2.31 4.28 -10.48
CA LYS A 147 -2.48 2.89 -10.05
C LYS A 147 -2.21 2.74 -8.55
N VAL A 148 -1.19 3.41 -8.03
CA VAL A 148 -0.92 3.43 -6.58
C VAL A 148 -2.11 3.99 -5.83
N ARG A 149 -2.61 5.18 -6.20
CA ARG A 149 -3.79 5.78 -5.56
C ARG A 149 -4.99 4.83 -5.53
N ARG A 150 -5.31 4.20 -6.67
CA ARG A 150 -6.42 3.24 -6.76
C ARG A 150 -6.20 2.00 -5.89
N GLY A 151 -4.95 1.57 -5.70
CA GLY A 151 -4.62 0.45 -4.83
C GLY A 151 -5.01 0.66 -3.36
N TYR A 152 -5.15 1.92 -2.93
CA TYR A 152 -5.58 2.30 -1.58
C TYR A 152 -7.09 2.54 -1.45
N GLU A 153 -7.86 2.43 -2.54
CA GLU A 153 -9.31 2.58 -2.49
C GLU A 153 -9.96 1.36 -1.82
N VAL A 154 -10.88 1.61 -0.88
CA VAL A 154 -11.66 0.56 -0.24
C VAL A 154 -12.67 -0.02 -1.25
N GLN A 155 -12.44 -1.26 -1.68
CA GLN A 155 -13.29 -1.94 -2.67
C GLN A 155 -14.48 -2.69 -2.05
N ALA A 156 -14.36 -3.09 -0.79
CA ALA A 156 -15.39 -3.84 -0.09
C ALA A 156 -15.29 -3.65 1.42
N ARG A 157 -16.45 -3.71 2.08
CA ARG A 157 -16.60 -3.70 3.54
C ARG A 157 -17.58 -4.78 3.95
N ARG A 158 -17.30 -5.49 5.04
CA ARG A 158 -18.17 -6.51 5.60
C ARG A 158 -18.09 -6.48 7.12
N LEU A 159 -19.25 -6.39 7.76
CA LEU A 159 -19.39 -6.49 9.21
C LEU A 159 -20.17 -7.76 9.54
N GLU A 160 -19.56 -8.65 10.32
CA GLU A 160 -20.17 -9.89 10.77
C GLU A 160 -20.06 -10.06 12.28
N PRO A 161 -21.18 -10.30 12.97
CA PRO A 161 -21.13 -10.71 14.37
C PRO A 161 -20.63 -12.15 14.46
N ILE A 162 -19.57 -12.36 15.26
CA ILE A 162 -18.97 -13.69 15.48
C ILE A 162 -19.49 -14.39 16.74
N GLY A 163 -20.15 -13.66 17.63
CA GLY A 163 -20.71 -14.20 18.87
C GLY A 163 -21.14 -13.10 19.85
N LEU A 164 -21.83 -13.51 20.91
CA LEU A 164 -22.22 -12.66 22.03
C LEU A 164 -21.74 -13.30 23.33
N VAL A 165 -21.20 -12.48 24.23
CA VAL A 165 -20.71 -12.92 25.55
C VAL A 165 -21.49 -12.18 26.63
N TYR A 166 -21.96 -12.93 27.62
CA TYR A 166 -22.61 -12.38 28.81
C TYR A 166 -21.69 -12.50 30.01
N LEU A 167 -21.43 -11.39 30.69
CA LEU A 167 -20.83 -11.38 32.02
C LEU A 167 -21.94 -11.34 33.06
N TRP A 168 -22.00 -12.38 33.89
CA TRP A 168 -23.03 -12.52 34.92
C TRP A 168 -22.39 -12.59 36.31
N PRO A 169 -22.89 -11.83 37.31
CA PRO A 169 -22.31 -11.83 38.65
C PRO A 169 -22.54 -13.18 39.36
N ALA A 170 -21.55 -13.64 40.12
CA ALA A 170 -21.61 -14.89 40.88
C ALA A 170 -22.58 -14.81 42.08
N THR A 171 -22.88 -13.60 42.55
CA THR A 171 -23.73 -13.34 43.72
C THR A 171 -24.79 -12.32 43.32
N ASN A 172 -26.06 -12.67 43.54
CA ASN A 172 -27.20 -11.74 43.47
C ASN A 172 -27.47 -11.15 44.85
#